data_AF-A0A7S4C574-F1
#
_entry.id   AF-A0A7S4C574-F1
#
_cell.length_a   1.000
_cell.length_b   1.000
_cell.length_c   1.000
_cell.angle_alpha   90.00
_cell.angle_beta   90.00
_cell.angle_gamma   90.00
#
_symmetry.space_group_name_H-M   'P 1'
#
loop_
_entity.id
_entity.type
_entity.pdbx_description
1 polymer ?
#
loop_
_entity_poly.entity_id
_entity_poly.type
_entity_poly.pdbx_seq_one_letter_code
_entity_poly.pdbx_strand_id
1 'polypeptide(L)'
;AAQQELAKKTAQLESLGKRINKKVLAMFEKAEQEYADLMAKKETVEKDKAKIEAVIDELAQKKIDALQKTWEKVNGDFGSIFSTLLPGTNAKLEPQEGCAVEDGLVVKVAFGNMWKSSLIDLSGGQR
;
A
#
# COMPACT_ATOMS: atom_id res chain seq x y z
N ALA A 1 -58.24 -54.24 11.38
CA ALA A 1 -57.81 -52.89 11.83
C ALA A 1 -56.32 -52.64 11.58
N ALA A 2 -55.41 -53.40 12.20
CA ALA A 2 -53.95 -53.17 12.07
C ALA A 2 -53.41 -53.25 10.63
N GLN A 3 -53.87 -54.21 9.81
CA GLN A 3 -53.44 -54.32 8.40
C GLN A 3 -53.87 -53.13 7.53
N GLN A 4 -55.04 -52.55 7.79
CA GLN A 4 -55.53 -51.36 7.09
C GLN A 4 -54.74 -50.11 7.47
N GLU A 5 -54.39 -49.97 8.75
CA GLU A 5 -53.51 -48.88 9.23
C GLU A 5 -52.10 -49.00 8.63
N LEU A 6 -51.55 -50.22 8.61
CA LEU A 6 -50.25 -50.50 8.01
C LEU A 6 -50.24 -50.07 6.54
N ALA A 7 -51.25 -50.49 5.77
CA ALA A 7 -51.42 -50.14 4.36
C ALA A 7 -51.54 -48.63 4.13
N LYS A 8 -52.25 -47.92 5.03
CA LYS A 8 -52.38 -46.46 4.97
C LYS A 8 -51.04 -45.75 5.20
N LYS A 9 -50.25 -46.24 6.17
CA LYS A 9 -48.92 -45.68 6.47
C LYS A 9 -47.89 -45.99 5.38
N THR A 10 -47.91 -47.18 4.77
CA THR A 10 -47.05 -47.46 3.60
C THR A 10 -47.41 -46.60 2.40
N ALA A 11 -48.70 -46.40 2.10
CA ALA A 11 -49.12 -45.51 1.02
C ALA A 11 -48.70 -44.04 1.25
N GLN A 12 -48.74 -43.57 2.50
CA GLN A 12 -48.22 -42.25 2.87
C GLN A 12 -46.69 -42.16 2.72
N LEU A 13 -45.94 -43.19 3.13
CA LEU A 13 -44.49 -43.24 2.95
C LEU A 13 -44.08 -43.26 1.47
N GLU A 14 -44.79 -43.98 0.61
CA GLU A 14 -44.53 -43.97 -0.84
C GLU A 14 -44.83 -42.60 -1.47
N SER A 15 -45.94 -41.96 -1.07
CA SER A 15 -46.29 -40.60 -1.47
C SER A 15 -45.20 -39.59 -1.08
N LEU A 16 -44.71 -39.66 0.15
CA LEU A 16 -43.62 -38.81 0.65
C LEU A 16 -42.30 -39.12 -0.06
N GLY A 17 -41.98 -40.40 -0.26
CA GLY A 17 -40.77 -40.85 -0.96
C GLY A 17 -40.68 -40.36 -2.40
N LYS A 18 -41.82 -40.21 -3.10
CA LYS A 18 -41.91 -39.62 -4.44
C LYS A 18 -41.68 -38.10 -4.45
N ARG A 19 -41.90 -37.41 -3.34
CA ARG A 19 -41.72 -35.95 -3.17
C ARG A 19 -40.33 -35.58 -2.63
N ILE A 20 -39.57 -36.55 -2.13
CA ILE A 20 -38.21 -36.32 -1.63
C ILE A 20 -37.22 -36.32 -2.79
N ASN A 21 -36.51 -35.21 -2.96
CA ASN A 21 -35.37 -35.15 -3.88
C ASN A 21 -34.18 -35.88 -3.25
N LYS A 22 -33.99 -37.15 -3.61
CA LYS A 22 -32.90 -37.98 -3.08
C LYS A 22 -31.49 -37.48 -3.45
N LYS A 23 -31.36 -36.53 -4.41
CA LYS A 23 -30.09 -35.89 -4.76
C LYS A 23 -29.71 -34.73 -3.83
N VAL A 24 -30.62 -34.27 -2.96
CA VAL A 24 -30.36 -33.15 -2.03
C VAL A 24 -29.17 -33.42 -1.13
N LEU A 25 -28.97 -34.65 -0.66
CA LEU A 25 -27.83 -34.99 0.21
C LEU A 25 -26.49 -34.77 -0.50
N ALA A 26 -26.35 -35.28 -1.74
CA ALA A 26 -25.16 -35.07 -2.54
C ALA A 26 -24.96 -33.59 -2.96
N MET A 27 -26.06 -32.87 -3.21
CA MET A 27 -25.99 -31.42 -3.47
C MET A 27 -25.56 -30.62 -2.24
N PHE A 28 -25.97 -31.06 -1.04
CA PHE A 28 -25.60 -30.42 0.22
C PHE A 28 -24.11 -30.62 0.53
N GLU A 29 -23.61 -31.87 0.45
CA GLU A 29 -22.18 -32.16 0.61
C GLU A 29 -21.31 -31.35 -0.36
N LYS A 30 -21.75 -31.26 -1.63
CA LYS A 30 -21.06 -30.46 -2.63
C LYS A 30 -21.07 -28.97 -2.28
N ALA A 31 -22.20 -28.43 -1.84
CA ALA A 31 -22.31 -27.01 -1.46
C ALA A 31 -21.46 -26.68 -0.22
N GLU A 32 -21.39 -27.60 0.74
CA GLU A 32 -20.55 -27.45 1.94
C GLU A 32 -19.06 -27.44 1.57
N GLN A 33 -18.64 -28.33 0.66
CA GLN A 33 -17.27 -28.35 0.14
C GLN A 33 -16.93 -27.06 -0.62
N GLU A 34 -17.82 -26.61 -1.52
CA GLU A 34 -17.63 -25.36 -2.27
C GLU A 34 -17.55 -24.14 -1.34
N TYR A 35 -18.35 -24.11 -0.27
CA TYR A 35 -18.29 -23.07 0.75
C TYR A 35 -16.95 -23.08 1.50
N ALA A 36 -16.49 -24.25 1.95
CA ALA A 36 -15.21 -24.38 2.65
C ALA A 36 -14.04 -23.91 1.76
N ASP A 37 -14.01 -24.34 0.49
CA ASP A 37 -13.01 -23.92 -0.49
C ASP A 37 -13.05 -22.40 -0.73
N LEU A 38 -14.24 -21.83 -0.82
CA LEU A 38 -14.42 -20.39 -1.02
C LEU A 38 -13.92 -19.60 0.20
N MET A 39 -14.21 -20.07 1.41
CA MET A 39 -13.74 -19.44 2.64
C MET A 39 -12.20 -19.50 2.76
N ALA A 40 -11.58 -20.63 2.42
CA ALA A 40 -10.12 -20.75 2.40
C ALA A 40 -9.46 -19.82 1.36
N LYS A 41 -10.07 -19.70 0.17
CA LYS A 41 -9.61 -18.75 -0.86
C LYS A 41 -9.75 -17.31 -0.38
N LYS A 42 -10.87 -16.96 0.25
CA LYS A 42 -11.09 -15.63 0.82
C LYS A 42 -10.02 -15.27 1.85
N GLU A 43 -9.74 -16.17 2.80
CA GLU A 43 -8.72 -15.94 3.82
C GLU A 43 -7.32 -15.73 3.20
N THR A 44 -7.00 -16.51 2.17
CA THR A 44 -5.73 -16.36 1.44
C THR A 44 -5.62 -14.98 0.79
N VAL A 45 -6.68 -14.54 0.09
CA VAL A 45 -6.72 -13.22 -0.56
C VAL A 45 -6.61 -12.08 0.46
N GLU A 46 -7.28 -12.19 1.61
CA GLU A 46 -7.19 -11.20 2.68
C GLU A 46 -5.78 -11.10 3.26
N LYS A 47 -5.12 -12.25 3.49
CA LYS A 47 -3.73 -12.29 3.96
C LYS A 47 -2.76 -11.70 2.93
N ASP A 48 -2.92 -12.04 1.66
CA ASP A 48 -2.04 -11.55 0.61
C ASP A 48 -2.22 -10.04 0.37
N LYS A 49 -3.47 -9.54 0.45
CA LYS A 49 -3.75 -8.10 0.45
C LYS A 49 -3.00 -7.39 1.59
N ALA A 50 -3.11 -7.89 2.82
CA ALA A 50 -2.45 -7.29 3.97
C ALA A 50 -0.92 -7.28 3.82
N LYS A 51 -0.34 -8.34 3.25
CA LYS A 51 1.11 -8.37 2.93
C LYS A 51 1.50 -7.33 1.89
N ILE A 52 0.71 -7.18 0.83
CA ILE A 52 0.98 -6.18 -0.21
C ILE A 52 0.96 -4.77 0.38
N GLU A 53 -0.05 -4.46 1.20
CA GLU A 53 -0.16 -3.16 1.89
C GLU A 53 1.08 -2.92 2.79
N ALA A 54 1.49 -3.90 3.60
CA ALA A 54 2.67 -3.77 4.45
C ALA A 54 3.97 -3.55 3.65
N VAL A 55 4.12 -4.22 2.49
CA VAL A 55 5.29 -4.03 1.62
C VAL A 55 5.27 -2.64 0.98
N ILE A 56 4.11 -2.12 0.60
CA ILE A 56 3.98 -0.76 0.06
C ILE A 56 4.45 0.26 1.10
N ASP A 57 4.03 0.11 2.36
CA ASP A 57 4.44 1.02 3.44
C ASP A 57 5.95 0.94 3.70
N GLU A 58 6.52 -0.26 3.70
CA GLU A 58 7.98 -0.46 3.85
C GLU A 58 8.76 0.21 2.71
N LEU A 59 8.28 0.07 1.47
CA LEU A 59 8.90 0.70 0.30
C LEU A 59 8.79 2.23 0.35
N ALA A 60 7.66 2.77 0.82
CA ALA A 60 7.47 4.20 1.01
C ALA A 60 8.49 4.77 2.01
N GLN A 61 8.71 4.08 3.14
CA GLN A 61 9.72 4.50 4.12
C GLN A 61 11.13 4.45 3.53
N LYS A 62 11.48 3.35 2.84
CA LYS A 62 12.79 3.21 2.18
C LYS A 62 13.05 4.31 1.14
N LYS A 63 12.02 4.74 0.42
CA LYS A 63 12.10 5.86 -0.53
C LYS A 63 12.50 7.15 0.20
N ILE A 64 11.82 7.48 1.30
CA ILE A 64 12.08 8.69 2.10
C ILE A 64 13.51 8.65 2.66
N ASP A 65 13.92 7.53 3.27
CA ASP A 65 15.25 7.37 3.84
C ASP A 65 16.36 7.52 2.79
N ALA A 66 16.15 6.95 1.60
CA ALA A 66 17.10 7.05 0.49
C ALA A 66 17.20 8.49 -0.03
N LEU A 67 16.06 9.18 -0.18
CA LEU A 67 16.03 10.59 -0.58
C LEU A 67 16.76 11.47 0.43
N GLN A 68 16.53 11.26 1.72
CA GLN A 68 17.17 12.06 2.77
C GLN A 68 18.69 11.88 2.79
N LYS A 69 19.18 10.64 2.73
CA LYS A 69 20.63 10.36 2.63
C LYS A 69 21.25 10.97 1.37
N THR A 70 20.53 10.89 0.25
CA THR A 70 21.00 11.46 -1.02
C THR A 70 21.07 12.97 -0.94
N TRP A 71 20.04 13.62 -0.38
CA TRP A 71 20.01 15.05 -0.17
C TRP A 71 21.14 15.54 0.72
N GLU A 72 21.39 14.90 1.86
CA GLU A 72 22.48 15.28 2.78
C GLU A 72 23.84 15.30 2.06
N LYS A 73 24.11 14.25 1.28
CA LYS A 73 25.34 14.14 0.49
C LYS A 73 25.43 15.22 -0.58
N VAL A 74 24.38 15.34 -1.41
CA VAL A 74 24.35 16.33 -2.51
C VAL A 74 24.44 17.75 -1.96
N ASN A 75 23.80 18.04 -0.83
CA ASN A 75 23.86 19.34 -0.18
C ASN A 75 25.30 19.68 0.30
N GLY A 76 25.99 18.72 0.92
CA GLY A 76 27.39 18.89 1.31
C GLY A 76 28.32 19.12 0.13
N ASP A 77 28.17 18.32 -0.93
CA ASP A 77 28.94 18.45 -2.17
C ASP A 77 28.64 19.79 -2.86
N PHE A 78 27.36 20.19 -2.90
CA PHE A 78 26.91 21.45 -3.48
C PHE A 78 27.55 22.66 -2.80
N GLY A 79 27.52 22.72 -1.47
CA GLY A 79 28.17 23.79 -0.71
C GLY A 79 29.69 23.81 -0.92
N SER A 80 30.32 22.64 -0.98
CA SER A 80 31.77 22.51 -1.21
C SER A 80 32.18 23.03 -2.59
N ILE A 81 31.44 22.66 -3.64
CA ILE A 81 31.65 23.14 -5.01
C ILE A 81 31.48 24.66 -5.07
N PHE A 82 30.41 25.18 -4.48
CA PHE A 82 30.11 26.62 -4.53
C PHE A 82 31.18 27.46 -3.82
N SER A 83 31.62 27.03 -2.64
CA SER A 83 32.69 27.70 -1.89
C SER A 83 34.06 27.65 -2.59
N THR A 84 34.31 26.61 -3.39
CA THR A 84 35.52 26.47 -4.21
C THR A 84 35.51 27.44 -5.39
N LEU A 85 34.34 27.60 -6.04
CA LEU A 85 34.19 28.48 -7.20
C LEU A 85 34.12 29.96 -6.81
N LEU A 86 33.49 30.26 -5.67
CA LEU A 86 33.25 31.61 -5.19
C LEU A 86 33.72 31.73 -3.73
N PRO A 87 34.99 32.11 -3.48
CA PRO A 87 35.52 32.27 -2.14
C PRO A 87 34.70 33.29 -1.32
N GLY A 88 34.41 32.95 -0.06
CA GLY A 88 33.60 33.79 0.82
C GLY A 88 32.09 33.67 0.60
N THR A 89 31.64 32.67 -0.17
CA THR A 89 30.23 32.34 -0.33
C THR A 89 29.90 30.97 0.24
N ASN A 90 28.66 30.78 0.68
CA ASN A 90 28.11 29.51 1.12
C ASN A 90 26.86 29.21 0.32
N ALA A 91 26.63 27.94 -0.01
CA ALA A 91 25.41 27.52 -0.68
C ALA A 91 24.88 26.21 -0.08
N LYS A 92 23.56 26.06 -0.06
CA LYS A 92 22.89 24.85 0.41
C LYS A 92 21.58 24.61 -0.33
N LEU A 93 21.18 23.35 -0.36
CA LEU A 93 19.88 22.87 -0.77
C LEU A 93 19.05 22.62 0.48
N GLU A 94 17.90 23.27 0.61
CA GLU A 94 16.97 23.05 1.71
C GLU A 94 15.59 22.68 1.16
N PRO A 95 14.79 21.89 1.91
CA PRO A 95 13.38 21.74 1.61
C PRO A 95 12.69 23.10 1.49
N GLN A 96 11.70 23.19 0.60
CA GLN A 96 10.84 24.36 0.56
C GLN A 96 10.19 24.58 1.94
N GLU A 97 9.96 25.84 2.30
CA GLU A 97 9.40 26.18 3.62
C GLU A 97 8.07 25.47 3.86
N GLY A 98 8.00 24.69 4.94
CA GLY A 98 6.83 23.88 5.29
C GLY A 98 6.71 22.55 4.54
N CYS A 99 7.67 22.18 3.70
CA CYS A 99 7.64 20.97 2.88
C CYS A 99 8.75 19.98 3.28
N ALA A 100 8.57 18.71 2.90
CA ALA A 100 9.58 17.67 3.06
C ALA A 100 10.57 17.66 1.89
N VAL A 101 11.67 16.93 2.04
CA VAL A 101 12.70 16.74 0.97
C VAL A 101 12.08 16.18 -0.32
N GLU A 102 11.01 15.39 -0.20
CA GLU A 102 10.33 14.76 -1.32
C GLU A 102 9.43 15.69 -2.13
N ASP A 103 9.02 16.82 -1.55
CA ASP A 103 8.17 17.81 -2.20
C ASP A 103 8.95 18.79 -3.08
N GLY A 104 10.26 18.90 -2.84
CA GLY A 104 11.16 19.74 -3.61
C GLY A 104 12.18 20.48 -2.76
N LEU A 105 13.29 20.85 -3.40
CA LEU A 105 14.39 21.57 -2.79
C LEU A 105 14.55 22.95 -3.41
N VAL A 106 14.89 23.93 -2.58
CA VAL A 106 15.24 25.29 -2.97
C VAL A 106 16.73 25.54 -2.71
N VAL A 107 17.34 26.27 -3.64
CA VAL A 107 18.73 26.71 -3.51
C VAL A 107 18.78 27.96 -2.66
N LYS A 108 19.60 27.94 -1.59
CA LYS A 108 19.93 29.13 -0.80
C LYS A 108 21.42 29.41 -0.88
N VAL A 109 21.75 30.68 -1.12
CA VAL A 109 23.13 31.15 -1.25
C VAL A 109 23.36 32.28 -0.25
N ALA A 110 24.54 32.32 0.36
CA ALA A 110 25.01 33.40 1.20
C ALA A 110 26.33 33.96 0.68
N PHE A 111 26.47 35.28 0.79
CA PHE A 111 27.73 35.99 0.56
C PHE A 111 28.18 36.55 1.91
N GLY A 112 29.32 36.08 2.41
CA GLY A 112 29.72 36.29 3.81
C GLY A 112 28.68 35.71 4.77
N ASN A 113 28.11 36.56 5.63
CA ASN A 113 27.15 36.16 6.67
C ASN A 113 25.67 36.35 6.28
N MET A 114 25.38 36.88 5.08
CA MET A 114 24.01 37.20 4.67
C MET A 114 23.44 36.13 3.74
N TRP A 115 22.47 35.37 4.22
CA TRP A 115 21.70 34.40 3.43
C TRP A 115 20.64 35.09 2.57
N LYS A 116 20.57 34.69 1.30
CA LYS A 116 19.54 35.11 0.35
C LYS A 116 18.55 33.98 0.14
N SER A 117 17.28 34.34 0.05
CA SER A 117 16.15 33.41 -0.09
C SER A 117 15.89 32.99 -1.54
N SER A 118 16.48 33.66 -2.53
CA SER A 118 16.27 33.34 -3.94
C SER A 118 17.48 33.64 -4.82
N LEU A 119 17.72 32.78 -5.83
CA LEU A 119 18.66 33.02 -6.93
C LEU A 119 18.31 34.27 -7.75
N ILE A 120 17.10 34.83 -7.57
CA ILE A 120 16.66 36.06 -8.22
C ILE A 120 17.42 37.28 -7.71
N ASP A 121 17.92 37.24 -6.47
CA ASP A 121 18.68 38.34 -5.86
C ASP A 121 20.15 38.34 -6.28
N LEU A 122 20.56 37.42 -7.16
CA LEU A 122 21.90 37.31 -7.70
C LEU A 122 22.06 38.14 -8.98
N SER A 123 23.23 38.75 -9.16
CA SER A 123 23.58 39.41 -10.42
C SER A 123 23.65 38.41 -11.58
N GLY A 124 23.52 38.89 -12.83
CA GLY A 124 23.40 38.01 -14.01
C GLY A 124 24.58 37.06 -14.26
N GLY A 125 25.77 37.34 -13.74
CA GLY A 125 26.93 36.42 -13.80
C GLY A 125 27.03 35.44 -12.62
N GLN A 126 26.17 35.59 -11.61
CA GLN A 126 26.08 34.72 -10.43
C GLN A 126 24.91 33.74 -10.51
N ARG A 127 23.91 34.02 -11.35
CA ARG A 127 22.83 33.08 -11.72
C ARG A 127 23.37 31.98 -12.61
#